data_AF-A0A6A5VE57-F1
#
_entry.id   AF-A0A6A5VE57-F1
#
_cell.length_a   1.000
_cell.length_b   1.000
_cell.length_c   1.000
_cell.angle_alpha   90.00
_cell.angle_beta   90.00
_cell.angle_gamma   90.00
#
_symmetry.space_group_name_H-M   'P 1'
#
loop_
_entity.id
_entity.type
_entity.pdbx_description
1 polymer ?
#
loop_
_entity_poly.entity_id
_entity_poly.type
_entity_poly.pdbx_seq_one_letter_code
_entity_poly.pdbx_strand_id
1 'polypeptide(L)'
;CCYIALSYVWGDNSNGDDASYLLEGKSLPRTIEDSIAMTKSLYYRYLWIDRYCIDQSNAAEKEEQIVQMAQIYEVAQLTLVATAGKDPSYGLPGVQDFTRTMPCEQAGSVLLVPFPDHTPMYDITNSKWANRAWTYQECYFSR
;
A
#
# COMPACT_ATOMS: atom_id res chain seq x y z
N CYS A 1 -15.31 9.79 -11.45
CA CYS A 1 -14.97 8.36 -11.47
C CYS A 1 -14.51 7.95 -10.07
N CYS A 2 -14.87 6.75 -9.61
CA CYS A 2 -14.47 6.27 -8.28
C CYS A 2 -13.17 5.46 -8.36
N TYR A 3 -12.20 5.77 -7.49
CA TYR A 3 -10.92 5.05 -7.39
C TYR A 3 -10.51 4.87 -5.93
N ILE A 4 -9.60 3.91 -5.73
CA ILE A 4 -8.88 3.69 -4.47
C ILE A 4 -7.46 4.24 -4.62
N ALA A 5 -6.91 4.85 -3.58
CA ALA A 5 -5.51 5.25 -3.54
C ALA A 5 -4.67 4.23 -2.76
N LEU A 6 -3.42 4.01 -3.17
CA LEU A 6 -2.44 3.22 -2.43
C LEU A 6 -1.35 4.12 -1.88
N SER A 7 -1.13 4.06 -0.57
CA SER A 7 0.02 4.62 0.09
C SER A 7 0.94 3.53 0.62
N TYR A 8 2.18 3.49 0.13
CA TYR A 8 3.16 2.44 0.42
C TYR A 8 4.60 2.96 0.31
N VAL A 9 5.56 2.21 0.85
CA VAL A 9 6.99 2.53 0.76
C VAL A 9 7.58 2.01 -0.56
N TRP A 10 8.19 2.88 -1.35
CA TRP A 10 8.72 2.55 -2.68
C TRP A 10 9.92 1.59 -2.68
N GLY A 11 10.65 1.48 -1.56
CA GLY A 11 11.90 0.72 -1.49
C GLY A 11 13.08 1.44 -2.15
N ASP A 12 14.22 0.75 -2.29
CA ASP A 12 15.41 1.33 -2.93
C ASP A 12 15.28 1.31 -4.46
N ASN A 13 15.66 2.41 -5.12
CA ASN A 13 15.50 2.67 -6.56
C ASN A 13 16.39 1.81 -7.49
N SER A 14 16.93 0.68 -7.04
CA SER A 14 17.92 -0.10 -7.80
C SER A 14 17.35 -0.89 -8.99
N ASN A 15 16.02 -1.02 -9.11
CA ASN A 15 15.39 -1.83 -10.14
C ASN A 15 14.50 -0.99 -11.08
N GLY A 16 15.14 -0.31 -12.03
CA GLY A 16 14.71 -0.01 -13.42
C GLY A 16 13.31 0.58 -13.71
N ASP A 17 13.27 1.65 -14.51
CA ASP A 17 12.13 2.30 -15.19
C ASP A 17 10.70 1.80 -14.86
N ASP A 18 9.98 2.64 -14.12
CA ASP A 18 8.71 2.33 -13.46
C ASP A 18 7.53 2.05 -14.41
N ALA A 19 7.48 2.69 -15.59
CA ALA A 19 6.47 2.42 -16.61
C ALA A 19 6.74 1.12 -17.38
N SER A 20 8.00 0.65 -17.38
CA SER A 20 8.42 -0.56 -18.11
C SER A 20 7.83 -1.82 -17.48
N TYR A 21 7.56 -1.85 -16.17
CA TYR A 21 6.97 -3.03 -15.53
C TYR A 21 5.59 -3.40 -16.08
N LEU A 22 4.74 -2.39 -16.32
CA LEU A 22 3.39 -2.59 -16.86
C LEU A 22 3.38 -2.88 -18.36
N LEU A 23 4.36 -2.33 -19.11
CA LEU A 23 4.44 -2.43 -20.56
C LEU A 23 5.27 -3.63 -21.05
N GLU A 24 6.29 -4.06 -20.31
CA GLU A 24 7.19 -5.15 -20.66
C GLU A 24 6.80 -6.50 -20.03
N GLY A 25 5.69 -6.56 -19.29
CA GLY A 25 5.21 -7.78 -18.65
C GLY A 25 6.13 -8.31 -17.55
N LYS A 26 6.95 -7.45 -16.94
CA LYS A 26 7.76 -7.79 -15.78
C LYS A 26 6.86 -7.94 -14.55
N SER A 27 7.24 -8.84 -13.63
CA SER A 27 6.51 -9.06 -12.39
C SER A 27 6.39 -7.76 -11.59
N LEU A 28 5.19 -7.42 -11.15
CA LEU A 28 4.97 -6.28 -10.28
C LEU A 28 5.46 -6.63 -8.86
N PRO A 29 5.85 -5.64 -8.04
CA PRO A 29 6.12 -5.89 -6.64
C PRO A 29 4.86 -6.44 -5.95
N ARG A 30 5.05 -7.36 -5.00
CA ARG A 30 3.95 -8.06 -4.33
C ARG A 30 2.93 -7.13 -3.70
N THR A 31 3.38 -6.02 -3.10
CA THR A 31 2.47 -5.01 -2.51
C THR A 31 1.53 -4.40 -3.56
N ILE A 32 2.00 -4.24 -4.79
CA ILE A 32 1.19 -3.71 -5.90
C ILE A 32 0.21 -4.77 -6.39
N GLU A 33 0.67 -6.01 -6.57
CA GLU A 33 -0.19 -7.14 -6.96
C GLU A 33 -1.33 -7.36 -5.96
N ASP A 34 -1.00 -7.38 -4.67
CA ASP A 34 -1.98 -7.50 -3.60
C ASP A 34 -2.93 -6.29 -3.58
N SER A 35 -2.43 -5.08 -3.80
CA SER A 35 -3.29 -3.88 -3.84
C SER A 35 -4.27 -3.92 -5.01
N ILE A 36 -3.86 -4.44 -6.17
CA ILE A 36 -4.74 -4.67 -7.32
C ILE A 36 -5.79 -5.74 -6.98
N ALA A 37 -5.38 -6.85 -6.36
CA ALA A 37 -6.30 -7.90 -5.94
C ALA A 37 -7.34 -7.38 -4.94
N MET A 38 -6.90 -6.60 -3.94
CA MET A 38 -7.76 -5.95 -2.95
C MET A 38 -8.73 -4.95 -3.60
N THR A 39 -8.25 -4.14 -4.54
CA THR A 39 -9.11 -3.18 -5.25
C THR A 39 -10.23 -3.91 -6.00
N LYS A 40 -9.92 -5.03 -6.65
CA LYS A 40 -10.90 -5.87 -7.34
C LYS A 40 -11.87 -6.54 -6.38
N SER A 41 -11.41 -7.03 -5.23
CA SER A 41 -12.28 -7.67 -4.23
C SER A 41 -13.25 -6.67 -3.56
N LEU A 42 -12.85 -5.40 -3.49
CA LEU A 42 -13.70 -4.29 -3.05
C LEU A 42 -14.62 -3.74 -4.16
N TYR A 43 -14.67 -4.38 -5.34
CA TYR A 43 -15.48 -3.98 -6.50
C TYR A 43 -15.12 -2.62 -7.13
N TYR A 44 -13.88 -2.14 -6.93
CA TYR A 44 -13.38 -0.95 -7.60
C TYR A 44 -12.61 -1.31 -8.87
N ARG A 45 -12.70 -0.44 -9.88
CA ARG A 45 -12.02 -0.63 -11.17
C ARG A 45 -10.65 0.07 -11.23
N TYR A 46 -10.50 1.17 -10.50
CA TYR A 46 -9.34 2.05 -10.61
C TYR A 46 -8.58 2.09 -9.29
N LEU A 47 -7.27 1.89 -9.39
CA LEU A 47 -6.31 2.05 -8.31
C LEU A 47 -5.32 3.13 -8.72
N TRP A 48 -5.17 4.15 -7.89
CA TRP A 48 -4.17 5.20 -8.05
C TRP A 48 -2.94 4.86 -7.22
N ILE A 49 -1.77 4.94 -7.84
CA ILE A 49 -0.47 4.67 -7.20
C ILE A 49 0.48 5.77 -7.64
N ASP A 50 0.98 6.56 -6.69
CA ASP A 50 1.88 7.69 -6.92
C ASP A 50 3.01 7.42 -7.93
N ARG A 51 3.70 6.28 -7.77
CA ARG A 51 4.84 5.88 -8.59
C ARG A 51 4.50 5.58 -10.05
N TYR A 52 3.28 5.09 -10.31
CA TYR A 52 2.85 4.66 -11.65
C TYR A 52 1.90 5.65 -12.33
N CYS A 53 1.19 6.47 -11.56
CA CYS A 53 0.23 7.44 -12.07
C CYS A 53 0.83 8.83 -12.29
N ILE A 54 2.02 9.11 -11.75
CA ILE A 54 2.77 10.35 -11.97
C ILE A 54 3.97 10.03 -12.86
N ASP A 55 4.16 10.80 -13.94
CA ASP A 55 5.36 10.71 -14.76
C ASP A 55 6.60 11.13 -13.96
N GLN A 56 7.42 10.16 -13.58
CA GLN A 56 8.64 10.40 -12.81
C GLN A 56 9.76 11.06 -13.63
N SER A 57 9.67 11.04 -14.97
CA SER A 57 10.66 11.61 -15.88
C SER A 57 10.45 13.11 -16.12
N ASN A 58 9.22 13.60 -15.92
CA ASN A 58 8.85 15.00 -16.12
C ASN A 58 8.79 15.76 -14.79
N ALA A 59 9.85 16.51 -14.48
CA ALA A 59 9.95 17.25 -13.22
C ALA A 59 8.84 18.30 -13.02
N ALA A 60 8.42 18.98 -14.09
CA ALA A 60 7.41 20.04 -13.99
C ALA A 60 6.01 19.46 -13.70
N GLU A 61 5.65 18.37 -14.38
CA GLU A 61 4.37 17.67 -14.14
C GLU A 61 4.37 16.98 -12.77
N LYS A 62 5.49 16.41 -12.36
CA LYS A 62 5.66 15.85 -11.02
C LYS A 62 5.41 16.89 -9.93
N GLU A 63 5.97 18.10 -10.07
CA GLU A 63 5.74 19.17 -9.11
C GLU A 63 4.26 19.58 -9.04
N GLU A 64 3.60 19.70 -10.19
CA GLU A 64 2.17 19.98 -10.26
C GLU A 64 1.32 18.90 -9.57
N GLN A 65 1.62 17.62 -9.84
CA GLN A 65 0.92 16.48 -9.22
C GLN A 65 1.18 16.40 -7.70
N ILE A 66 2.38 16.74 -7.24
CA ILE A 66 2.71 16.80 -5.81
C ILE A 66 1.84 17.84 -5.10
N VAL A 67 1.63 19.02 -5.71
CA VAL A 67 0.74 20.05 -5.15
C VAL A 67 -0.70 19.55 -5.07
N GLN A 68 -1.12 18.69 -5.99
CA GLN A 68 -2.47 18.14 -6.05
C GLN A 68 -2.67 16.88 -5.19
N MET A 69 -1.63 16.33 -4.55
CA MET A 69 -1.74 15.07 -3.78
C MET A 69 -2.85 15.12 -2.73
N ALA A 70 -3.01 16.24 -2.02
CA ALA A 70 -4.09 16.39 -1.04
C ALA A 70 -5.48 16.13 -1.66
N GLN A 71 -5.76 16.70 -2.83
CA GLN A 71 -7.02 16.52 -3.54
C GLN A 71 -7.20 15.09 -4.06
N ILE A 72 -6.11 14.45 -4.50
CA ILE A 72 -6.14 13.07 -4.97
C ILE A 72 -6.53 12.12 -3.83
N TYR A 73 -5.99 12.30 -2.62
CA TYR A 73 -6.38 11.47 -1.48
C TYR A 73 -7.78 11.83 -0.95
N GLU A 74 -8.18 13.10 -1.01
CA GLU A 74 -9.51 13.56 -0.59
C GLU A 74 -10.66 13.00 -1.44
N VAL A 75 -10.45 12.85 -2.75
CA VAL A 75 -11.46 12.37 -3.70
C VAL A 75 -11.45 10.84 -3.83
N ALA A 76 -10.41 10.17 -3.32
CA ALA A 76 -10.36 8.71 -3.26
C ALA A 76 -11.50 8.16 -2.38
N GLN A 77 -12.06 7.01 -2.79
CA GLN A 77 -13.14 6.36 -2.02
C GLN A 77 -12.60 5.61 -0.80
N LEU A 78 -11.35 5.15 -0.89
CA LEU A 78 -10.61 4.49 0.16
C LEU A 78 -9.12 4.67 -0.11
N THR A 79 -8.33 4.71 0.96
CA THR A 79 -6.87 4.64 0.88
C THR A 79 -6.37 3.35 1.50
N LEU A 80 -5.71 2.51 0.70
CA LEU A 80 -4.98 1.35 1.18
C LEU A 80 -3.62 1.80 1.70
N VAL A 81 -3.29 1.45 2.94
CA VAL A 81 -2.01 1.82 3.56
C VAL A 81 -1.20 0.57 3.87
N ALA A 82 -0.04 0.43 3.22
CA ALA A 82 0.85 -0.71 3.39
C ALA A 82 1.88 -0.44 4.52
N THR A 83 1.58 -0.89 5.74
CA THR A 83 2.42 -0.66 6.93
C THR A 83 3.32 -1.83 7.32
N ALA A 84 2.99 -3.05 6.92
CA ALA A 84 3.67 -4.27 7.40
C ALA A 84 5.07 -4.51 6.79
N GLY A 85 5.35 -3.92 5.61
CA GLY A 85 6.59 -4.13 4.86
C GLY A 85 7.58 -2.96 4.94
N LYS A 86 8.88 -3.26 4.76
CA LYS A 86 9.94 -2.24 4.62
C LYS A 86 10.16 -1.78 3.18
N ASP A 87 9.64 -2.54 2.24
CA ASP A 87 9.81 -2.40 0.79
C ASP A 87 8.60 -3.05 0.07
N PRO A 88 8.42 -2.80 -1.23
CA PRO A 88 7.22 -3.23 -1.94
C PRO A 88 7.21 -4.73 -2.32
N SER A 89 8.25 -5.50 -1.99
CA SER A 89 8.26 -6.96 -2.19
C SER A 89 7.52 -7.73 -1.08
N TYR A 90 7.22 -7.06 0.04
CA TYR A 90 6.60 -7.70 1.21
C TYR A 90 5.16 -8.19 0.96
N GLY A 91 4.33 -7.38 0.29
CA GLY A 91 2.91 -7.70 0.10
C GLY A 91 1.97 -7.12 1.16
N LEU A 92 0.68 -7.42 1.04
CA LEU A 92 -0.37 -7.07 1.99
C LEU A 92 -0.87 -8.34 2.71
N PRO A 93 -0.52 -8.54 3.99
CA PRO A 93 -0.96 -9.69 4.77
C PRO A 93 -2.48 -9.83 4.87
N GLY A 94 -3.01 -10.94 4.37
CA GLY A 94 -4.43 -11.31 4.37
C GLY A 94 -5.17 -11.04 3.05
N VAL A 95 -4.50 -10.52 2.01
CA VAL A 95 -5.15 -10.26 0.71
C VAL A 95 -5.14 -11.49 -0.19
N GLN A 96 -3.97 -12.11 -0.39
CA GLN A 96 -3.83 -13.38 -1.11
C GLN A 96 -3.59 -14.53 -0.13
N ASP A 97 -3.85 -15.76 -0.55
CA ASP A 97 -3.61 -16.94 0.28
C ASP A 97 -2.17 -16.96 0.83
N PHE A 98 -2.01 -17.43 2.08
CA PHE A 98 -0.71 -17.55 2.77
C PHE A 98 0.05 -16.25 3.05
N THR A 99 -0.56 -15.08 2.85
CA THR A 99 0.06 -13.78 3.20
C THR A 99 -0.06 -13.43 4.68
N ARG A 100 -0.91 -14.13 5.44
CA ARG A 100 -1.02 -14.00 6.91
C ARG A 100 -1.00 -15.37 7.57
N THR A 101 -0.04 -15.56 8.47
CA THR A 101 0.00 -16.74 9.35
C THR A 101 -0.39 -16.29 10.74
N MET A 102 -1.54 -16.74 11.22
CA MET A 102 -1.91 -16.58 12.63
C MET A 102 -1.39 -17.81 13.38
N PRO A 103 -0.45 -17.64 14.33
CA PRO A 103 -0.08 -18.73 15.22
C PRO A 103 -1.33 -19.17 15.99
N CYS A 104 -1.59 -20.47 16.06
CA CYS A 104 -2.62 -21.00 16.93
C CYS A 104 -2.18 -22.35 17.48
N GLU A 105 -2.56 -22.64 18.72
CA GLU A 105 -2.25 -23.90 19.39
C GLU A 105 -3.53 -24.53 19.91
N GLN A 106 -3.73 -25.82 19.64
CA GLN A 106 -4.92 -26.53 20.10
C GLN A 106 -4.66 -27.21 21.45
N ALA A 107 -5.40 -26.82 22.48
CA ALA A 107 -5.38 -27.40 23.82
C ALA A 107 -6.73 -28.09 24.09
N GLY A 108 -6.86 -29.36 23.68
CA GLY A 108 -8.11 -30.11 23.79
C GLY A 108 -9.21 -29.52 22.90
N SER A 109 -10.30 -29.04 23.51
CA SER A 109 -11.42 -28.39 22.81
C SER A 109 -11.25 -26.87 22.67
N VAL A 110 -10.12 -26.30 23.12
CA VAL A 110 -9.86 -24.86 23.10
C VAL A 110 -8.77 -24.55 22.07
N LEU A 111 -8.99 -23.50 21.28
CA LEU A 111 -7.97 -22.92 20.39
C LEU A 111 -7.34 -21.71 21.08
N LEU A 112 -6.04 -21.78 21.33
CA LEU A 112 -5.24 -20.69 21.84
C LEU A 112 -4.73 -19.87 20.67
N VAL A 113 -5.04 -18.58 20.65
CA VAL A 113 -4.50 -17.61 19.70
C VAL A 113 -3.75 -16.54 20.48
N PRO A 114 -2.55 -16.12 20.02
CA PRO A 114 -1.82 -15.06 20.68
C PRO A 114 -2.63 -13.77 20.56
N PHE A 115 -2.86 -13.12 21.69
CA PHE A 115 -3.23 -11.72 21.67
C PHE A 115 -1.98 -10.91 21.36
N PRO A 116 -2.02 -9.99 20.38
CA PRO A 116 -0.89 -9.10 20.14
C PRO A 116 -0.60 -8.30 21.41
N ASP A 117 0.69 -8.20 21.75
CA ASP A 117 1.20 -7.45 22.89
C ASP A 117 1.16 -5.93 22.67
N HIS A 118 0.80 -5.51 21.46
CA HIS A 118 0.67 -4.13 21.03
C HIS A 118 -0.63 -3.90 20.25
N THR A 119 -1.07 -2.64 20.22
CA THR A 119 -2.27 -2.26 19.47
C THR A 119 -1.93 -2.05 18.00
N PRO A 120 -2.91 -2.17 17.08
CA PRO A 120 -2.68 -1.82 15.67
C PRO A 120 -2.14 -0.39 15.46
N MET A 121 -2.51 0.54 16.34
CA MET A 121 -1.98 1.91 16.32
C MET A 121 -0.48 1.96 16.60
N TYR A 122 0.02 1.10 17.48
CA TYR A 122 1.45 0.99 17.76
C TYR A 122 2.21 0.50 16.52
N ASP A 123 1.70 -0.51 15.81
CA ASP A 123 2.32 -1.00 14.58
C ASP A 123 2.38 0.05 13.48
N ILE A 124 1.27 0.77 13.29
CA ILE A 124 1.20 1.84 12.30
C ILE A 124 2.23 2.91 12.65
N THR A 125 2.26 3.38 13.91
CA THR A 125 3.16 4.46 14.34
C THR A 125 4.63 4.06 14.23
N ASN A 126 4.98 2.80 14.50
CA ASN A 126 6.37 2.31 14.40
C ASN A 126 6.74 1.78 13.01
N SER A 127 5.81 1.77 12.05
CA SER A 127 6.08 1.32 10.69
C SER A 127 7.06 2.24 9.96
N LYS A 128 7.82 1.68 9.01
CA LYS A 128 8.65 2.49 8.09
C LYS A 128 7.80 3.47 7.28
N TRP A 129 6.56 3.10 7.00
CA TRP A 129 5.58 3.95 6.35
C TRP A 129 5.38 5.24 7.15
N ALA A 130 4.97 5.17 8.43
CA ALA A 130 4.64 6.33 9.25
C ALA A 130 5.78 7.34 9.44
N ASN A 131 7.04 6.90 9.34
CA ASN A 131 8.21 7.77 9.46
C ASN A 131 8.47 8.66 8.23
N ARG A 132 7.68 8.54 7.14
CA ARG A 132 7.84 9.39 5.95
C ARG A 132 7.08 10.71 6.12
N ALA A 133 7.68 11.80 5.65
CA ALA A 133 7.06 13.14 5.72
C ALA A 133 5.67 13.21 5.03
N TRP A 134 5.46 12.42 3.98
CA TRP A 134 4.24 12.44 3.17
C TRP A 134 3.04 11.73 3.82
N THR A 135 3.25 10.86 4.82
CA THR A 135 2.15 10.11 5.45
C THR A 135 1.14 10.99 6.16
N TYR A 136 1.56 12.16 6.64
CA TYR A 136 0.65 13.10 7.28
C TYR A 136 -0.42 13.58 6.31
N GLN A 137 -0.03 13.97 5.09
CA GLN A 137 -0.99 14.42 4.07
C GLN A 137 -1.89 13.27 3.63
N GLU A 138 -1.30 12.10 3.38
CA GLU A 138 -2.05 10.93 2.92
C GLU A 138 -3.07 10.47 3.96
N CYS A 139 -2.70 10.44 5.25
CA CYS A 139 -3.62 10.07 6.33
C CYS A 139 -4.67 11.14 6.60
N TYR A 140 -4.29 12.42 6.61
CA TYR A 140 -5.19 13.52 6.96
C TYR A 140 -6.27 13.77 5.91
N PHE A 141 -5.94 13.62 4.62
CA PHE A 141 -6.88 13.86 3.53
C PHE A 141 -7.65 12.60 3.10
N SER A 142 -7.26 11.41 3.58
CA SER A 142 -8.06 10.20 3.33
C SER A 142 -9.36 10.21 4.12
N ARG A 143 -10.45 9.75 3.50
CA ARG A 143 -11.79 9.65 4.11
C ARG A 143 -12.01 8.38 4.91
#